data_AF-A0A9W6TT98-F1
#
_entry.id   AF-A0A9W6TT98-F1
#
_cell.length_a   1.000
_cell.length_b   1.000
_cell.length_c   1.000
_cell.angle_alpha   90.00
_cell.angle_beta   90.00
_cell.angle_gamma   90.00
#
_symmetry.space_group_name_H-M   'P 1'
#
loop_
_entity.id
_entity.type
_entity.pdbx_description
1 polymer ?
#
loop_
_entity_poly.entity_id
_entity_poly.type
_entity_poly.pdbx_seq_one_letter_code
_entity_poly.pdbx_strand_id
1 'polypeptide(L)'
;MSLAAAEVDELLRLLWPAATGDGASDDSQRWHQQGFEFQSLQAFPLGLVQGHGGPCGVLAAVQAELLRRFLFVRHRESLGGDEADFQLLLQRERLAEDEAARQQLLAEAMASLLLLQTNAGADDRVVRVVVRDSEQPTYRESTVVLPRTEPDELPQELVTLLLREMPAFRSPQGVISFTFSVLRTKGVAAVREEMDDPTNTLTGAFGHCTQELLNLLLVGKAVSNVFDGSVPMGDSGLSLHGVPERARIGYLTQLEALRYCQVGSYYKSPQFPVWVIGSSSHFSVGFALDTRVCEETPSVQLYQRVQRIFKAFDPTETGFMEMASLPDSLKQLGVPAEILSDEYRMARLLARLEISSGAGIVLWDEYWKVISVLLHTNDFELALSGGYSAEATTGVHTPLQRSDSDLARELQAQFDAEERDISASAVIPAPTSAQARQSVLSEPTSAPLHFEWFYYNGLGSNYCQSNGRRPQLTKCRVSLDKVDEFLGKSVPIENSGKSGGHGSPPLEEIMKTKWPGAQIDWLGASVPSVD
;
A
#
# COMPACT_ATOMS: atom_id res chain seq x y z
N MET A 1 -26.05 20.97 11.54
CA MET A 1 -27.39 20.35 11.70
C MET A 1 -27.28 19.23 12.72
N SER A 2 -28.28 18.97 13.56
CA SER A 2 -28.25 17.78 14.45
C SER A 2 -28.60 16.53 13.64
N LEU A 3 -27.86 15.44 13.83
CA LEU A 3 -28.19 14.14 13.25
C LEU A 3 -29.48 13.60 13.86
N ALA A 4 -30.35 13.05 13.03
CA ALA A 4 -31.56 12.40 13.50
C ALA A 4 -31.22 11.12 14.28
N ALA A 5 -32.05 10.77 15.26
CA ALA A 5 -31.84 9.58 16.07
C ALA A 5 -31.74 8.29 15.23
N ALA A 6 -32.53 8.19 14.16
CA ALA A 6 -32.48 7.05 13.24
C ALA A 6 -31.14 6.94 12.48
N GLU A 7 -30.52 8.07 12.12
CA GLU A 7 -29.22 8.10 11.45
C GLU A 7 -28.10 7.68 12.42
N VAL A 8 -28.16 8.16 13.67
CA VAL A 8 -27.20 7.76 14.71
C VAL A 8 -27.33 6.26 15.01
N ASP A 9 -28.55 5.75 15.09
CA ASP A 9 -28.82 4.32 15.32
C ASP A 9 -28.33 3.44 14.16
N GLU A 10 -28.47 3.89 12.91
CA GLU A 10 -27.90 3.20 11.76
C GLU A 10 -26.37 3.12 11.81
N LEU A 11 -25.70 4.21 12.17
CA LEU A 11 -24.24 4.25 12.36
C LEU A 11 -23.80 3.31 13.50
N LEU A 12 -24.50 3.33 14.62
CA LEU A 12 -24.21 2.46 15.76
C LEU A 12 -24.43 0.98 15.41
N ARG A 13 -25.47 0.63 14.65
CA ARG A 13 -25.73 -0.73 14.16
C ARG A 13 -24.70 -1.24 13.16
N LEU A 14 -24.04 -0.34 12.42
CA LEU A 14 -22.90 -0.71 11.57
C LEU A 14 -21.61 -0.85 12.41
N LEU A 15 -21.43 0.01 13.42
CA LEU A 15 -20.22 0.02 14.22
C LEU A 15 -20.17 -1.15 15.21
N TRP A 16 -21.28 -1.49 15.85
CA TRP A 16 -21.34 -2.43 16.97
C TRP A 16 -22.19 -3.66 16.67
N PRO A 17 -21.74 -4.86 17.08
CA PRO A 17 -22.59 -6.05 17.02
C PRO A 17 -23.83 -5.84 17.89
N ALA A 18 -24.94 -6.50 17.53
CA ALA A 18 -26.18 -6.40 18.28
C ALA A 18 -25.94 -6.78 19.76
N ALA A 19 -26.32 -5.89 20.68
CA ALA A 19 -26.09 -6.08 22.10
C ALA A 19 -26.80 -7.35 22.60
N THR A 20 -26.04 -8.36 23.01
CA THR A 20 -26.57 -9.52 23.73
C THR A 20 -26.64 -9.20 25.23
N GLY A 21 -27.51 -8.26 25.64
CA GLY A 21 -27.76 -7.94 27.05
C GLY A 21 -27.98 -6.45 27.36
N ASP A 22 -28.55 -6.16 28.53
CA ASP A 22 -28.83 -4.79 29.03
C ASP A 22 -27.53 -4.09 29.47
N GLY A 23 -27.08 -3.14 28.65
CA GLY A 23 -25.97 -2.23 28.96
C GLY A 23 -25.02 -2.05 27.78
N ALA A 24 -24.50 -0.83 27.61
CA ALA A 24 -23.33 -0.58 26.77
C ALA A 24 -22.22 -1.52 27.25
N SER A 25 -21.75 -2.45 26.40
CA SER A 25 -20.66 -3.35 26.79
C SER A 25 -19.46 -2.50 27.23
N ASP A 26 -18.68 -2.97 28.22
CA ASP A 26 -17.43 -2.33 28.66
C ASP A 26 -16.52 -1.95 27.47
N ASP A 27 -16.66 -2.66 26.34
CA ASP A 27 -15.99 -2.42 25.07
C ASP A 27 -16.37 -1.10 24.40
N SER A 28 -17.67 -0.81 24.32
CA SER A 28 -18.17 0.47 23.76
C SER A 28 -17.78 1.66 24.63
N GLN A 29 -17.74 1.49 25.95
CA GLN A 29 -17.33 2.54 26.87
C GLN A 29 -15.89 3.01 26.63
N ARG A 30 -14.98 2.10 26.27
CA ARG A 30 -13.58 2.45 25.93
C ARG A 30 -13.50 3.39 24.73
N TRP A 31 -14.36 3.22 23.72
CA TRP A 31 -14.46 4.13 22.58
C TRP A 31 -15.05 5.48 22.97
N HIS A 32 -16.10 5.49 23.82
CA HIS A 32 -16.71 6.74 24.28
C HIS A 32 -15.80 7.59 25.17
N GLN A 33 -14.79 6.99 25.81
CA GLN A 33 -13.82 7.69 26.63
C GLN A 33 -12.62 8.23 25.82
N GLN A 34 -12.44 7.79 24.57
CA GLN A 34 -11.24 8.09 23.79
C GLN A 34 -11.43 9.32 22.88
N GLY A 35 -10.50 10.27 23.00
CA GLY A 35 -10.28 11.37 22.06
C GLY A 35 -8.91 11.26 21.35
N PHE A 36 -8.62 12.19 20.44
CA PHE A 36 -7.29 12.30 19.81
C PHE A 36 -6.35 13.14 20.65
N GLU A 37 -5.75 12.55 21.68
CA GLU A 37 -4.83 13.25 22.58
C GLU A 37 -3.38 13.00 22.18
N PHE A 38 -2.58 14.07 22.12
CA PHE A 38 -1.13 13.94 21.99
C PHE A 38 -0.50 13.52 23.32
N GLN A 39 0.62 12.80 23.25
CA GLN A 39 1.39 12.45 24.42
C GLN A 39 2.00 13.70 25.05
N SER A 40 2.09 13.70 26.39
CA SER A 40 2.68 14.80 27.14
C SER A 40 4.22 14.81 27.12
N LEU A 41 4.86 13.72 26.66
CA LEU A 41 6.31 13.61 26.61
C LEU A 41 6.88 14.31 25.38
N GLN A 42 7.90 15.14 25.61
CA GLN A 42 8.55 15.92 24.55
C GLN A 42 9.31 15.07 23.52
N ALA A 43 9.61 13.80 23.82
CA ALA A 43 10.43 12.94 22.97
C ALA A 43 9.78 12.60 21.61
N PHE A 44 8.45 12.55 21.55
CA PHE A 44 7.72 12.36 20.29
C PHE A 44 6.38 13.12 20.30
N PRO A 45 6.40 14.45 20.08
CA PRO A 45 5.24 15.31 20.28
C PRO A 45 4.08 15.07 19.29
N LEU A 46 4.32 14.27 18.25
CA LEU A 46 3.32 13.85 17.27
C LEU A 46 2.60 12.54 17.65
N GLY A 47 2.99 11.89 18.74
CA GLY A 47 2.41 10.62 19.17
C GLY A 47 1.05 10.79 19.81
N LEU A 48 0.03 10.15 19.24
CA LEU A 48 -1.31 10.03 19.80
C LEU A 48 -1.33 8.96 20.90
N VAL A 49 -2.10 9.19 21.95
CA VAL A 49 -2.21 8.29 23.10
C VAL A 49 -3.48 7.48 23.03
N GLN A 50 -3.34 6.18 23.24
CA GLN A 50 -4.44 5.26 23.42
C GLN A 50 -4.51 4.81 24.88
N GLY A 51 -5.58 5.22 25.58
CA GLY A 51 -5.77 4.89 26.98
C GLY A 51 -6.11 3.42 27.22
N HIS A 52 -6.89 2.81 26.30
CA HIS A 52 -7.38 1.43 26.43
C HIS A 52 -7.48 0.73 25.07
N GLY A 53 -7.53 -0.61 25.06
CA GLY A 53 -7.77 -1.40 23.84
C GLY A 53 -9.15 -1.13 23.21
N GLY A 54 -9.27 -1.27 21.88
CA GLY A 54 -10.53 -1.11 21.15
C GLY A 54 -10.41 -0.16 19.95
N PRO A 55 -10.40 1.18 20.16
CA PRO A 55 -10.32 2.18 19.09
C PRO A 55 -8.94 2.29 18.40
N CYS A 56 -8.02 1.36 18.70
CA CYS A 56 -6.63 1.37 18.24
C CYS A 56 -6.47 1.51 16.73
N GLY A 57 -7.31 0.83 15.94
CA GLY A 57 -7.23 0.90 14.47
C GLY A 57 -7.45 2.32 13.93
N VAL A 58 -8.39 3.06 14.52
CA VAL A 58 -8.66 4.46 14.14
C VAL A 58 -7.49 5.36 14.54
N LEU A 59 -6.98 5.21 15.77
CA LEU A 59 -5.83 5.97 16.25
C LEU A 59 -4.57 5.70 15.42
N ALA A 60 -4.29 4.45 15.10
CA ALA A 60 -3.13 4.06 14.31
C ALA A 60 -3.21 4.61 12.87
N ALA A 61 -4.38 4.56 12.22
CA ALA A 61 -4.57 5.14 10.89
C ALA A 61 -4.37 6.66 10.89
N VAL A 62 -4.93 7.37 11.89
CA VAL A 62 -4.74 8.83 12.02
C VAL A 62 -3.29 9.17 12.36
N GLN A 63 -2.63 8.40 13.23
CA GLN A 63 -1.21 8.57 13.56
C GLN A 63 -0.32 8.38 12.33
N ALA A 64 -0.60 7.37 11.51
CA ALA A 64 0.14 7.09 10.30
C ALA A 64 -0.04 8.20 9.25
N GLU A 65 -1.26 8.70 9.07
CA GLU A 65 -1.51 9.84 8.16
C GLU A 65 -0.84 11.12 8.66
N LEU A 66 -0.86 11.36 9.97
CA LEU A 66 -0.16 12.48 10.59
C LEU A 66 1.35 12.44 10.29
N LEU A 67 1.98 11.26 10.41
CA LEU A 67 3.39 11.06 10.05
C LEU A 67 3.63 11.23 8.55
N ARG A 68 2.76 10.68 7.68
CA ARG A 68 2.86 10.84 6.23
C ARG A 68 2.86 12.31 5.83
N ARG A 69 1.91 13.07 6.37
CA ARG A 69 1.75 14.52 6.15
C ARG A 69 2.98 15.30 6.61
N PHE A 70 3.45 15.01 7.81
CA PHE A 70 4.63 15.69 8.37
C PHE A 70 5.88 15.40 7.53
N LEU A 71 6.21 14.13 7.35
CA LEU A 71 7.47 13.72 6.73
C LEU A 71 7.47 13.93 5.21
N PHE A 72 6.45 13.44 4.51
CA PHE A 72 6.51 13.29 3.04
C PHE A 72 5.66 14.28 2.26
N VAL A 73 4.89 15.13 2.95
CA VAL A 73 4.17 16.27 2.33
C VAL A 73 4.83 17.58 2.73
N ARG A 74 5.01 17.87 4.02
CA ARG A 74 5.64 19.13 4.48
C ARG A 74 7.16 19.15 4.36
N HIS A 75 7.82 18.02 4.61
CA HIS A 75 9.28 17.96 4.71
C HIS A 75 9.96 17.06 3.68
N ARG A 76 9.28 16.77 2.56
CA ARG A 76 9.80 15.91 1.48
C ARG A 76 11.21 16.30 1.04
N GLU A 77 11.46 17.60 0.86
CA GLU A 77 12.76 18.12 0.40
C GLU A 77 13.86 17.97 1.47
N SER A 78 13.49 18.02 2.75
CA SER A 78 14.43 17.87 3.87
C SER A 78 14.87 16.42 4.09
N LEU A 79 14.17 15.44 3.52
CA LEU A 79 14.46 14.00 3.67
C LEU A 79 15.39 13.45 2.59
N GLY A 80 15.73 14.23 1.56
CA GLY A 80 16.51 13.77 0.39
C GLY A 80 18.03 13.67 0.59
N GLY A 81 18.56 13.92 1.79
CA GLY A 81 20.00 13.90 2.09
C GLY A 81 20.38 12.84 3.13
N ASP A 82 21.65 12.41 3.12
CA ASP A 82 22.23 11.43 4.07
C ASP A 82 22.18 11.85 5.56
N GLU A 83 21.78 13.09 5.86
CA GLU A 83 21.65 13.67 7.21
C GLU A 83 20.20 13.87 7.68
N ALA A 84 19.22 13.17 7.10
CA ALA A 84 17.83 13.27 7.54
C ALA A 84 17.66 12.78 8.99
N ASP A 85 17.62 13.72 9.95
CA ASP A 85 17.42 13.45 11.38
C ASP A 85 15.98 13.81 11.80
N PHE A 86 15.23 12.78 12.19
CA PHE A 86 13.84 12.93 12.64
C PHE A 86 13.69 13.84 13.86
N GLN A 87 14.61 13.77 14.83
CA GLN A 87 14.57 14.59 16.04
C GLN A 87 14.85 16.06 15.72
N LEU A 88 15.78 16.32 14.80
CA LEU A 88 16.05 17.68 14.35
C LEU A 88 14.85 18.31 13.64
N LEU A 89 14.13 17.53 12.82
CA LEU A 89 12.89 18.00 12.16
C LEU A 89 11.81 18.37 13.19
N LEU A 90 11.61 17.54 14.20
CA LEU A 90 10.65 17.82 15.28
C LEU A 90 11.00 19.10 16.06
N GLN A 91 12.30 19.32 16.32
CA GLN A 91 12.80 20.51 17.02
C GLN A 91 12.65 21.78 16.18
N ARG A 92 12.98 21.71 14.88
CA ARG A 92 12.88 22.85 13.96
C ARG A 92 11.45 23.39 13.86
N GLU A 93 10.48 22.49 13.83
CA GLU A 93 9.04 22.85 13.79
C GLU A 93 8.47 23.18 15.18
N ARG A 94 9.30 23.13 16.23
CA ARG A 94 8.95 23.43 17.64
C ARG A 94 7.70 22.69 18.11
N LEU A 95 7.47 21.49 17.57
CA LEU A 95 6.23 20.74 17.78
C LEU A 95 6.02 20.32 19.22
N ALA A 96 7.05 20.28 20.06
CA ALA A 96 6.92 20.02 21.49
C ALA A 96 6.23 21.19 22.24
N GLU A 97 6.40 22.42 21.76
CA GLU A 97 5.92 23.65 22.39
C GLU A 97 4.65 24.19 21.70
N ASP A 98 4.52 23.97 20.40
CA ASP A 98 3.45 24.53 19.59
C ASP A 98 2.25 23.57 19.48
N GLU A 99 1.30 23.73 20.41
CA GLU A 99 0.06 22.97 20.39
C GLU A 99 -0.82 23.28 19.17
N ALA A 100 -0.79 24.52 18.66
CA ALA A 100 -1.56 24.91 17.50
C ALA A 100 -1.04 24.23 16.24
N ALA A 101 0.28 24.12 16.07
CA ALA A 101 0.90 23.38 14.97
C ALA A 101 0.55 21.89 15.00
N ARG A 102 0.52 21.27 16.19
CA ARG A 102 0.07 19.87 16.35
C ARG A 102 -1.40 19.68 15.98
N GLN A 103 -2.27 20.58 16.44
CA GLN A 103 -3.70 20.55 16.10
C GLN A 103 -3.94 20.77 14.60
N GLN A 104 -3.19 21.70 13.99
CA GLN A 104 -3.20 21.94 12.55
C GLN A 104 -2.86 20.66 11.78
N LEU A 105 -1.78 19.98 12.17
CA LEU A 105 -1.36 18.74 11.51
C LEU A 105 -2.38 17.60 11.72
N LEU A 106 -3.01 17.51 12.88
CA LEU A 106 -4.08 16.54 13.15
C LEU A 106 -5.32 16.82 12.29
N ALA A 107 -5.78 18.07 12.21
CA ALA A 107 -6.90 18.47 11.37
C ALA A 107 -6.63 18.15 9.89
N GLU A 108 -5.41 18.41 9.44
CA GLU A 108 -4.94 18.07 8.11
C GLU A 108 -4.92 16.56 7.83
N ALA A 109 -4.45 15.75 8.78
CA ALA A 109 -4.48 14.29 8.66
C ALA A 109 -5.94 13.78 8.57
N MET A 110 -6.81 14.27 9.44
CA MET A 110 -8.25 13.95 9.42
C MET A 110 -8.92 14.35 8.11
N ALA A 111 -8.60 15.54 7.57
CA ALA A 111 -9.09 16.00 6.27
C ALA A 111 -8.68 15.05 5.14
N SER A 112 -7.40 14.64 5.12
CA SER A 112 -6.87 13.72 4.12
C SER A 112 -7.56 12.36 4.15
N LEU A 113 -7.87 11.82 5.33
CA LEU A 113 -8.60 10.55 5.48
C LEU A 113 -10.07 10.68 5.10
N LEU A 114 -10.72 11.81 5.39
CA LEU A 114 -12.10 12.06 4.98
C LEU A 114 -12.22 12.19 3.46
N LEU A 115 -11.24 12.79 2.80
CA LEU A 115 -11.23 12.90 1.33
C LEU A 115 -11.11 11.55 0.63
N LEU A 116 -10.46 10.55 1.24
CA LEU A 116 -10.45 9.17 0.72
C LEU A 116 -11.84 8.54 0.65
N GLN A 117 -12.80 9.03 1.44
CA GLN A 117 -14.15 8.47 1.52
C GLN A 117 -15.05 9.01 0.40
N THR A 118 -14.56 9.95 -0.39
CA THR A 118 -15.32 10.60 -1.47
C THR A 118 -15.13 9.85 -2.79
N ASN A 119 -16.12 9.92 -3.67
CA ASN A 119 -16.06 9.24 -4.96
C ASN A 119 -14.99 9.87 -5.86
N ALA A 120 -13.97 9.10 -6.24
CA ALA A 120 -12.81 9.56 -7.02
C ALA A 120 -13.16 10.14 -8.41
N GLY A 121 -14.37 9.92 -8.92
CA GLY A 121 -14.86 10.42 -10.20
C GLY A 121 -15.87 11.57 -10.12
N ALA A 122 -16.25 12.04 -8.93
CA ALA A 122 -17.21 13.13 -8.79
C ALA A 122 -16.51 14.50 -8.92
N ASP A 123 -17.10 15.42 -9.67
CA ASP A 123 -16.62 16.81 -9.79
C ASP A 123 -16.69 17.54 -8.45
N ASP A 124 -17.78 17.33 -7.71
CA ASP A 124 -18.02 17.84 -6.37
C ASP A 124 -17.90 16.71 -5.34
N ARG A 125 -16.99 16.87 -4.39
CA ARG A 125 -16.79 15.96 -3.25
C ARG A 125 -17.57 16.48 -2.06
N VAL A 126 -18.45 15.65 -1.49
CA VAL A 126 -19.20 16.00 -0.28
C VAL A 126 -18.54 15.35 0.93
N VAL A 127 -18.07 16.15 1.87
CA VAL A 127 -17.49 15.69 3.14
C VAL A 127 -18.41 16.06 4.29
N ARG A 128 -18.64 15.11 5.21
CA ARG A 128 -19.50 15.30 6.38
C ARG A 128 -18.67 15.16 7.66
N VAL A 129 -18.61 16.23 8.44
CA VAL A 129 -17.90 16.28 9.72
C VAL A 129 -18.92 16.19 10.84
N VAL A 130 -18.82 15.13 11.64
CA VAL A 130 -19.70 14.82 12.76
C VAL A 130 -18.94 15.02 14.06
N VAL A 131 -19.56 15.72 15.01
CA VAL A 131 -19.03 15.90 16.37
C VAL A 131 -20.10 15.73 17.43
N ARG A 132 -19.70 15.18 18.58
CA ARG A 132 -20.56 15.13 19.76
C ARG A 132 -20.87 16.56 20.23
N ASP A 133 -22.14 16.83 20.51
CA ASP A 133 -22.55 18.09 21.14
C ASP A 133 -22.10 18.09 22.62
N SER A 134 -21.53 19.20 23.08
CA SER A 134 -21.08 19.36 24.47
C SER A 134 -22.22 19.62 25.44
N GLU A 135 -23.33 20.19 24.96
CA GLU A 135 -24.47 20.61 25.79
C GLU A 135 -25.61 19.58 25.75
N GLN A 136 -25.71 18.80 24.66
CA GLN A 136 -26.77 17.82 24.46
C GLN A 136 -26.22 16.43 24.15
N PRO A 137 -26.95 15.35 24.46
CA PRO A 137 -26.52 14.00 24.14
C PRO A 137 -26.74 13.64 22.66
N THR A 138 -26.50 14.57 21.73
CA THR A 138 -26.73 14.46 20.29
C THR A 138 -25.42 14.63 19.50
N TYR A 139 -25.47 14.38 18.19
CA TYR A 139 -24.34 14.60 17.29
C TYR A 139 -24.68 15.70 16.28
N ARG A 140 -23.77 16.64 16.08
CA ARG A 140 -23.89 17.71 15.07
C ARG A 140 -23.11 17.32 13.83
N GLU A 141 -23.73 17.44 12.66
CA GLU A 141 -23.11 17.31 11.34
C GLU A 141 -22.93 18.68 10.68
N SER A 142 -21.74 18.89 10.12
CA SER A 142 -21.41 19.97 9.19
C SER A 142 -21.02 19.37 7.84
N THR A 143 -21.67 19.80 6.76
CA THR A 143 -21.40 19.32 5.40
C THR A 143 -20.61 20.38 4.64
N VAL A 144 -19.56 19.94 3.95
CA VAL A 144 -18.73 20.78 3.09
C VAL A 144 -18.73 20.17 1.69
N VAL A 145 -18.97 21.00 0.68
CA VAL A 145 -18.89 20.61 -0.73
C VAL A 145 -17.61 21.20 -1.29
N LEU A 146 -16.76 20.34 -1.83
CA LEU A 146 -15.39 20.67 -2.19
C LEU A 146 -15.16 20.36 -3.67
N PRO A 147 -14.54 21.26 -4.44
CA PRO A 147 -14.14 20.94 -5.80
C PRO A 147 -13.09 19.82 -5.79
N ARG A 148 -12.95 19.15 -6.93
CA ARG A 148 -11.82 18.26 -7.17
C ARG A 148 -10.50 19.04 -7.05
N THR A 149 -9.57 18.51 -6.25
CA THR A 149 -8.20 19.02 -6.08
C THR A 149 -7.21 17.91 -6.42
N GLU A 150 -5.94 18.28 -6.58
CA GLU A 150 -4.85 17.32 -6.71
C GLU A 150 -4.75 16.41 -5.46
N PRO A 151 -4.26 15.17 -5.59
CA PRO A 151 -4.34 14.13 -4.54
C PRO A 151 -3.73 14.47 -3.17
N ASP A 152 -2.74 15.37 -3.11
CA ASP A 152 -2.06 15.78 -1.88
C ASP A 152 -2.45 17.20 -1.41
N GLU A 153 -3.22 17.95 -2.20
CA GLU A 153 -3.67 19.30 -1.85
C GLU A 153 -4.95 19.23 -1.01
N LEU A 154 -4.90 19.78 0.20
CA LEU A 154 -6.05 19.83 1.09
C LEU A 154 -6.87 21.12 0.92
N PRO A 155 -8.20 21.00 0.76
CA PRO A 155 -9.08 22.16 0.81
C PRO A 155 -9.05 22.85 2.17
N GLN A 156 -8.64 24.12 2.19
CA GLN A 156 -8.50 24.89 3.44
C GLN A 156 -9.80 25.08 4.21
N GLU A 157 -10.95 25.08 3.52
CA GLU A 157 -12.26 25.14 4.16
C GLU A 157 -12.49 23.94 5.09
N LEU A 158 -12.15 22.73 4.63
CA LEU A 158 -12.27 21.51 5.42
C LEU A 158 -11.30 21.51 6.61
N VAL A 159 -10.05 21.91 6.38
CA VAL A 159 -9.04 22.01 7.46
C VAL A 159 -9.48 23.03 8.51
N THR A 160 -9.99 24.19 8.10
CA THR A 160 -10.50 25.23 9.00
C THR A 160 -11.68 24.74 9.83
N LEU A 161 -12.61 23.99 9.21
CA LEU A 161 -13.73 23.35 9.92
C LEU A 161 -13.23 22.35 10.98
N LEU A 162 -12.28 21.48 10.62
CA LEU A 162 -11.73 20.47 11.54
C LEU A 162 -10.96 21.11 12.69
N LEU A 163 -10.23 22.21 12.44
CA LEU A 163 -9.57 23.00 13.49
C LEU A 163 -10.59 23.63 14.45
N ARG A 164 -11.67 24.20 13.92
CA ARG A 164 -12.75 24.77 14.73
C ARG A 164 -13.36 23.72 15.67
N GLU A 165 -13.57 22.51 15.17
CA GLU A 165 -14.16 21.40 15.95
C GLU A 165 -13.10 20.55 16.69
N MET A 166 -11.82 20.90 16.59
CA MET A 166 -10.71 20.15 17.21
C MET A 166 -10.88 19.92 18.72
N PRO A 167 -11.40 20.88 19.52
CA PRO A 167 -11.67 20.63 20.94
C PRO A 167 -12.59 19.42 21.17
N ALA A 168 -13.58 19.17 20.30
CA ALA A 168 -14.48 18.02 20.40
C ALA A 168 -13.78 16.71 20.00
N PHE A 169 -12.96 16.73 18.94
CA PHE A 169 -12.19 15.56 18.52
C PHE A 169 -11.11 15.13 19.52
N ARG A 170 -10.58 16.07 20.30
CA ARG A 170 -9.60 15.78 21.36
C ARG A 170 -10.24 15.41 22.70
N SER A 171 -11.55 15.60 22.84
CA SER A 171 -12.30 15.24 24.04
C SER A 171 -12.79 13.79 23.98
N PRO A 172 -13.30 13.22 25.10
CA PRO A 172 -13.99 11.94 25.08
C PRO A 172 -15.07 11.90 23.98
N GLN A 173 -15.19 10.76 23.29
CA GLN A 173 -16.02 10.54 22.09
C GLN A 173 -15.48 11.15 20.80
N GLY A 174 -14.28 11.73 20.83
CA GLY A 174 -13.62 12.28 19.65
C GLY A 174 -13.34 11.23 18.57
N VAL A 175 -12.90 10.03 18.97
CA VAL A 175 -12.66 8.93 18.02
C VAL A 175 -13.97 8.47 17.37
N ILE A 176 -15.04 8.28 18.15
CA ILE A 176 -16.36 7.92 17.61
C ILE A 176 -16.89 9.01 16.66
N SER A 177 -16.73 10.28 17.03
CA SER A 177 -17.13 11.42 16.20
C SER A 177 -16.42 11.40 14.84
N PHE A 178 -15.12 11.09 14.83
CA PHE A 178 -14.36 10.97 13.59
C PHE A 178 -14.77 9.73 12.78
N THR A 179 -14.98 8.58 13.41
CA THR A 179 -15.53 7.39 12.74
C THR A 179 -16.89 7.69 12.10
N PHE A 180 -17.77 8.41 12.79
CA PHE A 180 -19.05 8.85 12.22
C PHE A 180 -18.85 9.81 11.05
N SER A 181 -17.87 10.71 11.10
CA SER A 181 -17.52 11.59 9.97
C SER A 181 -17.11 10.78 8.73
N VAL A 182 -16.30 9.74 8.91
CA VAL A 182 -15.88 8.80 7.86
C VAL A 182 -17.08 8.07 7.27
N LEU A 183 -17.91 7.43 8.12
CA LEU A 183 -19.07 6.66 7.69
C LEU A 183 -20.14 7.53 7.02
N ARG A 184 -20.33 8.76 7.48
CA ARG A 184 -21.26 9.72 6.88
C ARG A 184 -20.77 10.23 5.54
N THR A 185 -19.48 10.44 5.40
CA THR A 185 -18.87 10.84 4.12
C THR A 185 -18.97 9.72 3.09
N LYS A 186 -18.66 8.47 3.48
CA LYS A 186 -18.74 7.28 2.60
C LYS A 186 -20.17 6.84 2.30
N GLY A 187 -21.03 6.83 3.32
CA GLY A 187 -22.37 6.27 3.30
C GLY A 187 -22.42 4.82 3.79
N VAL A 188 -23.38 4.51 4.67
CA VAL A 188 -23.55 3.17 5.27
C VAL A 188 -23.78 2.08 4.23
N ALA A 189 -24.61 2.35 3.21
CA ALA A 189 -24.89 1.39 2.14
C ALA A 189 -23.62 1.03 1.35
N ALA A 190 -22.82 2.03 0.99
CA ALA A 190 -21.56 1.82 0.27
C ALA A 190 -20.56 1.02 1.11
N VAL A 191 -20.46 1.31 2.42
CA VAL A 191 -19.61 0.52 3.32
C VAL A 191 -20.05 -0.94 3.33
N ARG A 192 -21.36 -1.22 3.48
CA ARG A 192 -21.86 -2.61 3.51
C ARG A 192 -21.64 -3.35 2.19
N GLU A 193 -21.77 -2.66 1.05
CA GLU A 193 -21.53 -3.25 -0.27
C GLU A 193 -20.06 -3.63 -0.51
N GLU A 194 -19.12 -2.93 0.14
CA GLU A 194 -17.68 -3.19 0.01
C GLU A 194 -17.17 -4.33 0.91
N MET A 195 -17.94 -4.72 1.93
CA MET A 195 -17.60 -5.80 2.86
C MET A 195 -17.89 -7.16 2.24
N ASP A 196 -17.08 -8.18 2.54
CA ASP A 196 -17.36 -9.55 2.07
C ASP A 196 -18.65 -10.11 2.67
N ASP A 197 -18.94 -9.76 3.93
CA ASP A 197 -20.22 -10.03 4.59
C ASP A 197 -20.86 -8.69 5.03
N PRO A 198 -21.93 -8.24 4.36
CA PRO A 198 -22.59 -6.96 4.65
C PRO A 198 -23.32 -6.96 6.00
N THR A 199 -23.46 -8.12 6.65
CA THR A 199 -24.12 -8.26 7.95
C THR A 199 -23.16 -8.08 9.13
N ASN A 200 -21.84 -8.14 8.88
CA ASN A 200 -20.82 -7.89 9.88
C ASN A 200 -20.82 -6.43 10.36
N THR A 201 -20.12 -6.21 11.47
CA THR A 201 -19.93 -4.90 12.09
C THR A 201 -18.48 -4.45 12.02
N LEU A 202 -18.25 -3.15 12.15
CA LEU A 202 -16.92 -2.53 12.04
C LEU A 202 -16.06 -2.65 13.31
N THR A 203 -16.64 -3.21 14.36
CA THR A 203 -15.92 -3.70 15.55
C THR A 203 -16.19 -5.18 15.75
N GLY A 204 -15.15 -5.90 16.17
CA GLY A 204 -15.19 -7.33 16.47
C GLY A 204 -15.27 -7.61 17.97
N ALA A 205 -14.85 -8.82 18.36
CA ALA A 205 -14.75 -9.23 19.76
C ALA A 205 -13.93 -8.22 20.57
N PHE A 206 -14.32 -7.99 21.84
CA PHE A 206 -13.68 -7.03 22.75
C PHE A 206 -13.62 -5.59 22.20
N GLY A 207 -14.49 -5.23 21.26
CA GLY A 207 -14.57 -3.90 20.64
C GLY A 207 -13.34 -3.49 19.85
N HIS A 208 -12.54 -4.46 19.38
CA HIS A 208 -11.41 -4.19 18.49
C HIS A 208 -11.90 -3.74 17.11
N CYS A 209 -11.20 -2.78 16.51
CA CYS A 209 -11.41 -2.40 15.11
C CYS A 209 -11.26 -3.63 14.20
N THR A 210 -12.23 -3.86 13.32
CA THR A 210 -12.09 -4.91 12.29
C THR A 210 -11.18 -4.46 11.16
N GLN A 211 -10.82 -5.39 10.27
CA GLN A 211 -9.99 -5.09 9.11
C GLN A 211 -10.72 -4.17 8.13
N GLU A 212 -12.05 -4.28 7.99
CA GLU A 212 -12.87 -3.42 7.15
C GLU A 212 -12.79 -1.96 7.59
N LEU A 213 -12.89 -1.68 8.89
CA LEU A 213 -12.78 -0.32 9.40
C LEU A 213 -11.37 0.25 9.23
N LEU A 214 -10.34 -0.58 9.43
CA LEU A 214 -8.96 -0.15 9.21
C LEU A 214 -8.71 0.13 7.71
N ASN A 215 -9.13 -0.75 6.82
CA ASN A 215 -9.00 -0.60 5.38
C ASN A 215 -9.80 0.62 4.87
N LEU A 216 -10.99 0.87 5.41
CA LEU A 216 -11.76 2.07 5.10
C LEU A 216 -10.96 3.35 5.37
N LEU A 217 -10.21 3.38 6.47
CA LEU A 217 -9.35 4.51 6.82
C LEU A 217 -8.09 4.58 5.96
N LEU A 218 -7.44 3.45 5.67
CA LEU A 218 -6.16 3.43 4.94
C LEU A 218 -6.30 3.62 3.43
N VAL A 219 -7.36 3.06 2.83
CA VAL A 219 -7.56 3.01 1.37
C VAL A 219 -8.92 3.51 0.90
N GLY A 220 -9.77 4.00 1.80
CA GLY A 220 -11.07 4.57 1.43
C GLY A 220 -12.13 3.52 1.02
N LYS A 221 -11.85 2.22 1.23
CA LYS A 221 -12.79 1.12 0.97
C LYS A 221 -12.85 0.14 2.13
N ALA A 222 -14.05 -0.29 2.52
CA ALA A 222 -14.29 -1.22 3.61
C ALA A 222 -14.10 -2.69 3.23
N VAL A 223 -13.08 -2.99 2.42
CA VAL A 223 -12.75 -4.36 1.98
C VAL A 223 -12.27 -5.20 3.17
N SER A 224 -12.61 -6.48 3.19
CA SER A 224 -12.37 -7.37 4.35
C SER A 224 -10.95 -7.91 4.44
N ASN A 225 -10.19 -7.90 3.33
CA ASN A 225 -8.91 -8.58 3.25
C ASN A 225 -7.72 -7.64 3.01
N VAL A 226 -6.51 -8.19 3.16
CA VAL A 226 -5.24 -7.47 3.08
C VAL A 226 -4.35 -7.92 1.92
N PHE A 227 -4.83 -8.87 1.10
CA PHE A 227 -4.21 -9.24 -0.18
C PHE A 227 -4.56 -8.21 -1.26
N ASP A 228 -3.90 -8.28 -2.41
CA ASP A 228 -4.12 -7.35 -3.52
C ASP A 228 -5.31 -7.75 -4.39
N GLY A 229 -6.14 -6.78 -4.76
CA GLY A 229 -7.27 -6.97 -5.67
C GLY A 229 -8.39 -7.81 -5.08
N SER A 230 -9.18 -8.42 -5.95
CA SER A 230 -10.26 -9.33 -5.55
C SER A 230 -9.90 -10.76 -5.98
N VAL A 231 -10.22 -11.74 -5.14
CA VAL A 231 -9.98 -13.15 -5.41
C VAL A 231 -11.33 -13.85 -5.60
N PRO A 232 -11.62 -14.47 -6.75
CA PRO A 232 -12.84 -15.23 -6.96
C PRO A 232 -12.79 -16.56 -6.18
N MET A 233 -13.91 -16.93 -5.54
CA MET A 233 -14.01 -18.15 -4.74
C MET A 233 -14.62 -19.29 -5.58
N GLY A 234 -13.77 -19.96 -6.36
CA GLY A 234 -14.19 -21.02 -7.29
C GLY A 234 -15.33 -20.57 -8.21
N ASP A 235 -16.26 -21.48 -8.49
CA ASP A 235 -17.39 -21.24 -9.41
C ASP A 235 -18.64 -20.66 -8.70
N SER A 236 -18.52 -20.28 -7.42
CA SER A 236 -19.68 -19.84 -6.61
C SER A 236 -20.24 -18.46 -7.02
N GLY A 237 -19.47 -17.71 -7.82
CA GLY A 237 -19.76 -16.30 -8.11
C GLY A 237 -19.45 -15.34 -6.95
N LEU A 238 -18.99 -15.86 -5.80
CA LEU A 238 -18.50 -15.04 -4.69
C LEU A 238 -17.06 -14.62 -4.92
N SER A 239 -16.71 -13.41 -4.47
CA SER A 239 -15.33 -12.92 -4.50
C SER A 239 -14.99 -12.32 -3.15
N LEU A 240 -13.78 -12.62 -2.67
CA LEU A 240 -13.18 -12.00 -1.51
C LEU A 240 -12.53 -10.68 -1.95
N HIS A 241 -12.91 -9.58 -1.30
CA HIS A 241 -12.41 -8.26 -1.63
C HIS A 241 -11.17 -7.94 -0.80
N GLY A 242 -10.07 -7.70 -1.49
CA GLY A 242 -8.82 -7.19 -0.92
C GLY A 242 -8.56 -5.74 -1.33
N VAL A 243 -7.31 -5.31 -1.12
CA VAL A 243 -6.88 -3.93 -1.32
C VAL A 243 -6.90 -3.59 -2.81
N PRO A 244 -7.62 -2.54 -3.24
CA PRO A 244 -7.84 -2.30 -4.67
C PRO A 244 -6.61 -1.78 -5.41
N GLU A 245 -5.74 -1.03 -4.72
CA GLU A 245 -4.60 -0.36 -5.32
C GLU A 245 -3.50 -0.08 -4.29
N ARG A 246 -2.31 0.30 -4.75
CA ARG A 246 -1.16 0.63 -3.92
C ARG A 246 -1.50 1.74 -2.91
N ALA A 247 -1.54 1.39 -1.64
CA ALA A 247 -1.97 2.28 -0.57
C ALA A 247 -0.96 3.41 -0.30
N ARG A 248 -1.44 4.56 0.19
CA ARG A 248 -0.57 5.66 0.64
C ARG A 248 0.23 5.27 1.89
N ILE A 249 -0.44 4.57 2.80
CA ILE A 249 0.09 4.04 4.06
C ILE A 249 -0.01 2.52 3.97
N GLY A 250 1.04 1.82 4.35
CA GLY A 250 1.09 0.37 4.32
C GLY A 250 0.42 -0.27 5.51
N TYR A 251 0.31 -1.59 5.46
CA TYR A 251 -0.15 -2.41 6.57
C TYR A 251 0.73 -3.65 6.66
N LEU A 252 1.10 -4.04 7.88
CA LEU A 252 1.79 -5.29 8.18
C LEU A 252 1.09 -5.93 9.38
N THR A 253 1.08 -7.26 9.47
CA THR A 253 0.38 -7.93 10.57
C THR A 253 1.10 -9.17 11.07
N GLN A 254 1.00 -9.40 12.37
CA GLN A 254 1.46 -10.64 13.01
C GLN A 254 0.77 -11.87 12.43
N LEU A 255 -0.47 -11.73 11.96
CA LEU A 255 -1.22 -12.83 11.35
C LEU A 255 -0.52 -13.39 10.12
N GLU A 256 0.19 -12.55 9.35
CA GLU A 256 0.97 -13.03 8.21
C GLU A 256 2.22 -13.80 8.67
N ALA A 257 2.93 -13.30 9.68
CA ALA A 257 4.07 -13.99 10.26
C ALA A 257 3.66 -15.38 10.81
N LEU A 258 2.45 -15.47 11.36
CA LEU A 258 1.83 -16.71 11.85
C LEU A 258 1.15 -17.54 10.75
N ARG A 259 1.21 -17.11 9.48
CA ARG A 259 0.64 -17.81 8.31
C ARG A 259 -0.89 -17.95 8.31
N TYR A 260 -1.59 -17.05 9.00
CA TYR A 260 -3.06 -16.95 8.94
C TYR A 260 -3.58 -16.17 7.74
N CYS A 261 -2.78 -15.24 7.20
CA CYS A 261 -3.12 -14.49 5.99
C CYS A 261 -1.85 -14.14 5.19
N GLN A 262 -2.04 -13.62 3.98
CA GLN A 262 -0.97 -13.06 3.16
C GLN A 262 -1.26 -11.57 2.94
N VAL A 263 -0.31 -10.70 3.30
CA VAL A 263 -0.44 -9.27 3.01
C VAL A 263 0.08 -9.01 1.60
N GLY A 264 -0.73 -8.32 0.81
CA GLY A 264 -0.43 -7.99 -0.57
C GLY A 264 0.63 -6.90 -0.73
N SER A 265 1.16 -6.78 -1.95
CA SER A 265 2.17 -5.77 -2.32
C SER A 265 1.66 -4.34 -2.16
N TYR A 266 0.36 -4.11 -2.32
CA TYR A 266 -0.24 -2.78 -2.19
C TYR A 266 -0.13 -2.22 -0.77
N TYR A 267 -0.04 -3.10 0.24
CA TYR A 267 0.23 -2.71 1.63
C TYR A 267 1.68 -2.88 2.04
N LYS A 268 2.39 -3.88 1.51
CA LYS A 268 3.80 -4.08 1.82
C LYS A 268 4.66 -2.94 1.28
N SER A 269 4.38 -2.48 0.07
CA SER A 269 5.16 -1.45 -0.63
C SER A 269 4.32 -0.21 -0.85
N PRO A 270 3.90 0.50 0.21
CA PRO A 270 3.05 1.68 0.11
C PRO A 270 3.75 2.84 -0.60
N GLN A 271 3.01 3.88 -0.96
CA GLN A 271 3.55 5.08 -1.61
C GLN A 271 4.51 5.85 -0.71
N PHE A 272 4.28 5.81 0.60
CA PHE A 272 5.14 6.46 1.60
C PHE A 272 5.56 5.44 2.67
N PRO A 273 6.80 5.52 3.20
CA PRO A 273 7.35 4.54 4.14
C PRO A 273 6.77 4.70 5.55
N VAL A 274 5.45 4.52 5.67
CA VAL A 274 4.67 4.50 6.89
C VAL A 274 3.74 3.30 6.83
N TRP A 275 3.68 2.51 7.89
CA TRP A 275 2.86 1.30 8.00
C TRP A 275 2.07 1.30 9.30
N VAL A 276 0.80 0.92 9.24
CA VAL A 276 0.09 0.43 10.41
C VAL A 276 0.50 -1.02 10.64
N ILE A 277 0.75 -1.39 11.90
CA ILE A 277 1.17 -2.73 12.30
C ILE A 277 0.10 -3.34 13.19
N GLY A 278 -0.51 -4.43 12.74
CA GLY A 278 -1.51 -5.19 13.50
C GLY A 278 -0.87 -6.33 14.29
N SER A 279 -1.17 -6.40 15.59
CA SER A 279 -0.94 -7.57 16.43
C SER A 279 -2.23 -8.37 16.64
N SER A 280 -2.19 -9.36 17.52
CA SER A 280 -3.40 -10.08 17.97
C SER A 280 -4.42 -9.20 18.71
N SER A 281 -4.01 -8.05 19.26
CA SER A 281 -4.85 -7.25 20.17
C SER A 281 -4.76 -5.74 19.97
N HIS A 282 -3.80 -5.25 19.18
CA HIS A 282 -3.46 -3.84 19.12
C HIS A 282 -2.94 -3.41 17.74
N PHE A 283 -3.13 -2.13 17.42
CA PHE A 283 -2.57 -1.50 16.22
C PHE A 283 -1.55 -0.44 16.60
N SER A 284 -0.39 -0.50 15.96
CA SER A 284 0.74 0.41 16.17
C SER A 284 1.20 0.98 14.84
N VAL A 285 2.21 1.85 14.85
CA VAL A 285 2.71 2.49 13.61
C VAL A 285 4.22 2.34 13.50
N GLY A 286 4.68 1.88 12.34
CA GLY A 286 6.09 1.86 11.97
C GLY A 286 6.36 2.81 10.80
N PHE A 287 7.54 3.41 10.74
CA PHE A 287 7.93 4.26 9.60
C PHE A 287 9.45 4.31 9.41
N ALA A 288 9.87 4.62 8.20
CA ALA A 288 11.26 4.94 7.87
C ALA A 288 11.33 6.34 7.25
N LEU A 289 12.51 6.95 7.22
CA LEU A 289 12.72 8.24 6.55
C LEU A 289 13.09 8.07 5.07
N ASP A 290 13.77 6.96 4.76
CA ASP A 290 14.22 6.64 3.41
C ASP A 290 13.07 6.06 2.57
N THR A 291 12.74 6.75 1.48
CA THR A 291 11.64 6.35 0.56
C THR A 291 11.99 5.13 -0.27
N ARG A 292 13.28 4.82 -0.46
CA ARG A 292 13.74 3.62 -1.20
C ARG A 292 13.30 2.32 -0.53
N VAL A 293 12.97 2.36 0.75
CA VAL A 293 12.44 1.23 1.52
C VAL A 293 11.10 0.70 0.95
N CYS A 294 10.36 1.57 0.26
CA CYS A 294 9.13 1.25 -0.45
C CYS A 294 9.33 0.86 -1.92
N GLU A 295 10.54 1.02 -2.46
CA GLU A 295 10.85 0.66 -3.83
C GLU A 295 11.01 -0.87 -3.93
N GLU A 296 10.52 -1.41 -5.04
CA GLU A 296 10.68 -2.82 -5.38
C GLU A 296 11.53 -2.91 -6.64
N THR A 297 12.38 -3.93 -6.70
CA THR A 297 13.15 -4.18 -7.92
C THR A 297 12.21 -4.49 -9.08
N PRO A 298 12.60 -4.20 -10.34
CA PRO A 298 11.79 -4.53 -11.51
C PRO A 298 11.34 -5.99 -11.54
N SER A 299 12.20 -6.91 -11.09
CA SER A 299 11.91 -8.34 -10.98
C SER A 299 10.79 -8.65 -9.98
N VAL A 300 10.75 -7.98 -8.82
CA VAL A 300 9.68 -8.13 -7.82
C VAL A 300 8.37 -7.56 -8.35
N GLN A 301 8.40 -6.37 -8.96
CA GLN A 301 7.21 -5.77 -9.56
C GLN A 301 6.61 -6.66 -10.66
N LEU A 302 7.48 -7.22 -11.52
CA LEU A 302 7.08 -8.16 -12.56
C LEU A 302 6.50 -9.44 -11.95
N TYR A 303 7.15 -10.00 -10.94
CA TYR A 303 6.66 -11.16 -10.20
C TYR A 303 5.26 -10.97 -9.67
N GLN A 304 5.00 -9.88 -8.95
CA GLN A 304 3.69 -9.60 -8.38
C GLN A 304 2.61 -9.39 -9.45
N ARG A 305 2.97 -8.78 -10.58
CA ARG A 305 2.05 -8.61 -11.71
C ARG A 305 1.68 -9.95 -12.34
N VAL A 306 2.69 -10.78 -12.62
CA VAL A 306 2.52 -12.13 -13.20
C VAL A 306 1.74 -13.04 -12.26
N GLN A 307 2.09 -13.02 -10.97
CA GLN A 307 1.42 -13.80 -9.93
C GLN A 307 -0.05 -13.44 -9.76
N ARG A 308 -0.40 -12.14 -9.72
CA ARG A 308 -1.81 -11.71 -9.62
C ARG A 308 -2.64 -12.17 -10.79
N ILE A 309 -2.12 -12.02 -12.00
CA ILE A 309 -2.85 -12.44 -13.20
C ILE A 309 -2.96 -13.96 -13.23
N PHE A 310 -1.91 -14.70 -12.89
CA PHE A 310 -1.98 -16.16 -12.81
C PHE A 310 -3.03 -16.64 -11.78
N LYS A 311 -3.04 -16.08 -10.56
CA LYS A 311 -4.01 -16.42 -9.51
C LYS A 311 -5.46 -16.16 -9.95
N ALA A 312 -5.71 -15.18 -10.81
CA ALA A 312 -7.06 -14.95 -11.37
C ALA A 312 -7.58 -16.13 -12.23
N PHE A 313 -6.68 -16.99 -12.71
CA PHE A 313 -6.99 -18.22 -13.47
C PHE A 313 -6.70 -19.51 -12.68
N ASP A 314 -6.37 -19.40 -11.40
CA ASP A 314 -6.18 -20.52 -10.45
C ASP A 314 -7.06 -20.28 -9.20
N PRO A 315 -8.40 -20.25 -9.35
CA PRO A 315 -9.32 -19.90 -8.26
C PRO A 315 -9.35 -20.95 -7.14
N THR A 316 -8.82 -22.15 -7.39
CA THR A 316 -8.70 -23.23 -6.41
C THR A 316 -7.32 -23.31 -5.76
N GLU A 317 -6.43 -22.33 -6.02
CA GLU A 317 -5.07 -22.24 -5.47
C GLU A 317 -4.26 -23.54 -5.64
N THR A 318 -4.41 -24.18 -6.78
CA THR A 318 -3.79 -25.46 -7.11
C THR A 318 -2.36 -25.33 -7.64
N GLY A 319 -1.94 -24.11 -7.99
CA GLY A 319 -0.64 -23.81 -8.59
C GLY A 319 -0.58 -24.06 -10.10
N PHE A 320 -1.72 -24.27 -10.76
CA PHE A 320 -1.81 -24.46 -12.21
C PHE A 320 -3.00 -23.71 -12.82
N MET A 321 -2.90 -23.36 -14.10
CA MET A 321 -4.01 -22.82 -14.89
C MET A 321 -4.35 -23.74 -16.07
N GLU A 322 -5.58 -23.74 -16.53
CA GLU A 322 -5.97 -24.45 -17.75
C GLU A 322 -5.30 -23.82 -18.99
N MET A 323 -4.84 -24.65 -19.91
CA MET A 323 -4.17 -24.20 -21.13
C MET A 323 -5.05 -23.29 -21.99
N ALA A 324 -6.36 -23.52 -21.99
CA ALA A 324 -7.33 -22.70 -22.72
C ALA A 324 -7.38 -21.25 -22.21
N SER A 325 -7.00 -21.01 -20.96
CA SER A 325 -6.98 -19.68 -20.32
C SER A 325 -5.68 -18.91 -20.57
N LEU A 326 -4.65 -19.56 -21.13
CA LEU A 326 -3.35 -18.94 -21.38
C LEU A 326 -3.45 -17.67 -22.25
N PRO A 327 -4.16 -17.64 -23.39
CA PRO A 327 -4.22 -16.46 -24.25
C PRO A 327 -4.80 -15.23 -23.52
N ASP A 328 -5.85 -15.42 -22.73
CA ASP A 328 -6.48 -14.35 -21.95
C ASP A 328 -5.54 -13.85 -20.84
N SER A 329 -4.81 -14.75 -20.21
CA SER A 329 -3.79 -14.41 -19.21
C SER A 329 -2.64 -13.59 -19.80
N LEU A 330 -2.09 -13.98 -20.95
CA LEU A 330 -1.04 -13.23 -21.65
C LEU A 330 -1.54 -11.86 -22.12
N LYS A 331 -2.78 -11.78 -22.58
CA LYS A 331 -3.44 -10.52 -22.95
C LYS A 331 -3.57 -9.59 -21.75
N GLN A 332 -3.99 -10.08 -20.59
CA GLN A 332 -4.04 -9.28 -19.34
C GLN A 332 -2.64 -8.84 -18.89
N LEU A 333 -1.60 -9.64 -19.15
CA LEU A 333 -0.20 -9.27 -18.90
C LEU A 333 0.37 -8.26 -19.90
N GLY A 334 -0.38 -7.89 -20.93
CA GLY A 334 0.07 -6.94 -21.94
C GLY A 334 1.20 -7.50 -22.80
N VAL A 335 1.23 -8.81 -23.05
CA VAL A 335 2.09 -9.40 -24.07
C VAL A 335 1.76 -8.78 -25.43
N PRO A 336 2.77 -8.42 -26.26
CA PRO A 336 2.54 -7.75 -27.54
C PRO A 336 1.57 -8.53 -28.44
N ALA A 337 0.69 -7.79 -29.13
CA ALA A 337 -0.36 -8.38 -29.96
C ALA A 337 0.23 -9.22 -31.11
N GLU A 338 1.42 -8.88 -31.58
CA GLU A 338 2.16 -9.60 -32.62
C GLU A 338 2.48 -11.05 -32.21
N ILE A 339 2.69 -11.29 -30.90
CA ILE A 339 2.91 -12.63 -30.37
C ILE A 339 1.57 -13.35 -30.22
N LEU A 340 0.54 -12.67 -29.72
CA LEU A 340 -0.78 -13.26 -29.47
C LEU A 340 -1.53 -13.64 -30.76
N SER A 341 -1.35 -12.88 -31.85
CA SER A 341 -2.01 -13.13 -33.13
C SER A 341 -1.27 -14.12 -34.03
N ASP A 342 0.00 -14.42 -33.73
CA ASP A 342 0.82 -15.34 -34.52
C ASP A 342 0.60 -16.79 -34.02
N GLU A 343 -0.16 -17.57 -34.79
CA GLU A 343 -0.47 -18.97 -34.48
C GLU A 343 0.79 -19.83 -34.28
N TYR A 344 1.87 -19.55 -35.02
CA TYR A 344 3.12 -20.31 -34.91
C TYR A 344 3.83 -20.00 -33.59
N ARG A 345 3.91 -18.73 -33.21
CA ARG A 345 4.49 -18.32 -31.92
C ARG A 345 3.66 -18.85 -30.75
N MET A 346 2.34 -18.73 -30.81
CA MET A 346 1.47 -19.27 -29.77
C MET A 346 1.60 -20.79 -29.64
N ALA A 347 1.65 -21.53 -30.75
CA ALA A 347 1.87 -22.98 -30.72
C ALA A 347 3.21 -23.37 -30.05
N ARG A 348 4.29 -22.63 -30.32
CA ARG A 348 5.60 -22.87 -29.69
C ARG A 348 5.60 -22.54 -28.20
N LEU A 349 4.93 -21.45 -27.81
CA LEU A 349 4.79 -21.07 -26.40
C LEU A 349 3.96 -22.11 -25.63
N LEU A 350 2.84 -22.56 -26.20
CA LEU A 350 2.02 -23.64 -25.66
C LEU A 350 2.85 -24.92 -25.46
N ALA A 351 3.57 -25.36 -26.49
CA ALA A 351 4.41 -26.56 -26.41
C ALA A 351 5.54 -26.45 -25.36
N ARG A 352 6.02 -25.23 -25.06
CA ARG A 352 7.03 -25.00 -24.03
C ARG A 352 6.46 -24.98 -22.62
N LEU A 353 5.22 -24.50 -22.46
CA LEU A 353 4.53 -24.35 -21.18
C LEU A 353 3.73 -25.60 -20.78
N GLU A 354 3.36 -26.43 -21.75
CA GLU A 354 2.65 -27.67 -21.50
C GLU A 354 3.57 -28.70 -20.85
N ILE A 355 3.08 -29.33 -19.79
CA ILE A 355 3.77 -30.46 -19.17
C ILE A 355 3.85 -31.59 -20.20
N SER A 356 4.99 -32.28 -20.30
CA SER A 356 5.21 -33.40 -21.24
C SER A 356 4.18 -34.55 -21.14
N SER A 357 3.27 -34.52 -20.16
CA SER A 357 2.15 -35.45 -19.98
C SER A 357 0.90 -35.12 -20.82
N GLY A 358 0.82 -33.97 -21.50
CA GLY A 358 -0.33 -33.60 -22.34
C GLY A 358 -1.62 -33.36 -21.55
N ALA A 359 -1.50 -32.90 -20.30
CA ALA A 359 -2.61 -32.75 -19.37
C ALA A 359 -3.46 -31.49 -19.63
N GLY A 360 -3.12 -30.64 -20.60
CA GLY A 360 -3.87 -29.42 -20.90
C GLY A 360 -3.79 -28.36 -19.80
N ILE A 361 -2.74 -28.37 -18.97
CA ILE A 361 -2.52 -27.42 -17.87
C ILE A 361 -1.14 -26.78 -17.97
N VAL A 362 -1.01 -25.59 -17.39
CA VAL A 362 0.24 -24.84 -17.26
C VAL A 362 0.57 -24.67 -15.78
N LEU A 363 1.74 -25.13 -15.35
CA LEU A 363 2.21 -24.96 -13.98
C LEU A 363 2.77 -23.54 -13.77
N TRP A 364 2.58 -22.99 -12.58
CA TRP A 364 3.16 -21.71 -12.16
C TRP A 364 4.66 -21.62 -12.46
N ASP A 365 5.42 -22.66 -12.12
CA ASP A 365 6.88 -22.64 -12.21
C ASP A 365 7.37 -22.43 -13.65
N GLU A 366 6.81 -23.16 -14.62
CA GLU A 366 7.17 -23.01 -16.03
C GLU A 366 6.61 -21.72 -16.63
N TYR A 367 5.39 -21.35 -16.23
CA TYR A 367 4.79 -20.07 -16.61
C TYR A 367 5.67 -18.88 -16.20
N TRP A 368 6.05 -18.81 -14.92
CA TRP A 368 6.89 -17.75 -14.40
C TRP A 368 8.24 -17.71 -15.12
N LYS A 369 8.95 -18.83 -15.27
CA LYS A 369 10.27 -18.85 -15.91
C LYS A 369 10.24 -18.29 -17.34
N VAL A 370 9.27 -18.69 -18.14
CA VAL A 370 9.19 -18.29 -19.55
C VAL A 370 8.63 -16.87 -19.68
N ILE A 371 7.51 -16.57 -19.01
CA ILE A 371 6.80 -15.30 -19.17
C ILE A 371 7.55 -14.15 -18.52
N SER A 372 8.26 -14.37 -17.41
CA SER A 372 9.11 -13.34 -16.80
C SER A 372 10.23 -12.89 -17.72
N VAL A 373 10.89 -13.82 -18.42
CA VAL A 373 11.93 -13.50 -19.41
C VAL A 373 11.32 -12.77 -20.60
N LEU A 374 10.22 -13.30 -21.15
CA LEU A 374 9.54 -12.68 -22.29
C LEU A 374 9.15 -11.22 -22.03
N LEU A 375 8.54 -10.95 -20.88
CA LEU A 375 8.10 -9.60 -20.51
C LEU A 375 9.27 -8.67 -20.16
N HIS A 376 10.38 -9.21 -19.65
CA HIS A 376 11.55 -8.42 -19.29
C HIS A 376 12.41 -8.04 -20.51
N THR A 377 12.67 -9.00 -21.42
CA THR A 377 13.60 -8.82 -22.53
C THR A 377 12.91 -8.50 -23.86
N ASN A 378 11.60 -8.77 -23.96
CA ASN A 378 10.86 -8.78 -25.22
C ASN A 378 11.47 -9.72 -26.29
N ASP A 379 12.26 -10.71 -25.86
CA ASP A 379 12.91 -11.71 -26.71
C ASP A 379 12.21 -13.06 -26.59
N PHE A 380 11.45 -13.41 -27.63
CA PHE A 380 10.67 -14.63 -27.70
C PHE A 380 11.54 -15.90 -27.74
N GLU A 381 12.67 -15.88 -28.44
CA GLU A 381 13.54 -17.05 -28.54
C GLU A 381 14.29 -17.30 -27.24
N LEU A 382 14.76 -16.23 -26.60
CA LEU A 382 15.42 -16.31 -25.29
C LEU A 382 14.48 -16.88 -24.23
N ALA A 383 13.22 -16.42 -24.21
CA ALA A 383 12.20 -16.92 -23.28
C ALA A 383 11.94 -18.43 -23.44
N LEU A 384 11.90 -18.94 -24.68
CA LEU A 384 11.69 -20.37 -24.94
C LEU A 384 12.92 -21.22 -24.63
N SER A 385 14.12 -20.67 -24.84
CA SER A 385 15.38 -21.39 -24.64
C SER A 385 15.67 -21.78 -23.19
N GLY A 386 15.11 -21.02 -22.22
CA GLY A 386 15.45 -21.16 -20.80
C GLY A 386 16.87 -20.72 -20.44
N GLY A 387 17.63 -20.14 -21.37
CA GLY A 387 19.02 -19.73 -21.21
C GLY A 387 19.24 -18.34 -20.60
N TYR A 388 18.21 -17.72 -20.01
CA TYR A 388 18.34 -16.39 -19.41
C TYR A 388 19.27 -16.42 -18.20
N SER A 389 20.28 -15.53 -18.20
CA SER A 389 21.15 -15.28 -17.05
C SER A 389 21.26 -13.78 -16.80
N ALA A 390 20.80 -13.34 -15.62
CA ALA A 390 20.89 -11.95 -15.16
C ALA A 390 22.32 -11.37 -15.22
N GLU A 391 23.34 -12.21 -15.00
CA GLU A 391 24.75 -11.78 -14.98
C GLU A 391 25.32 -11.55 -16.38
N ALA A 392 24.76 -12.17 -17.42
CA ALA A 392 25.25 -12.07 -18.79
C ALA A 392 24.71 -10.83 -19.53
N THR A 393 23.55 -10.32 -19.14
CA THR A 393 22.84 -9.22 -19.83
C THR A 393 23.18 -7.82 -19.31
N THR A 394 23.94 -7.71 -18.21
CA THR A 394 24.41 -6.42 -17.67
C THR A 394 25.57 -5.81 -18.47
N GLY A 395 26.17 -6.57 -19.38
CA GLY A 395 27.05 -6.07 -20.41
C GLY A 395 26.34 -6.11 -21.75
N VAL A 396 26.30 -4.97 -22.46
CA VAL A 396 25.84 -4.84 -23.85
C VAL A 396 24.33 -4.54 -24.02
N HIS A 397 23.95 -3.30 -23.76
CA HIS A 397 22.94 -2.65 -24.60
C HIS A 397 23.56 -2.36 -25.97
N THR A 398 23.61 -3.34 -26.88
CA THR A 398 23.73 -3.03 -28.31
C THR A 398 22.34 -2.63 -28.81
N PRO A 399 22.18 -1.48 -29.48
CA PRO A 399 20.97 -1.21 -30.21
C PRO A 399 20.84 -2.27 -31.31
N LEU A 400 19.73 -3.00 -31.27
CA LEU A 400 19.10 -3.78 -32.34
C LEU A 400 20.02 -4.10 -33.53
N GLN A 401 20.46 -5.38 -33.62
CA GLN A 401 20.82 -5.93 -34.91
C GLN A 401 19.60 -5.81 -35.81
N ARG A 402 19.69 -4.90 -36.79
CA ARG A 402 18.64 -4.67 -37.81
C ARG A 402 18.31 -6.00 -38.47
N SER A 403 17.02 -6.26 -38.69
CA SER A 403 16.56 -7.42 -39.46
C SER A 403 17.18 -7.40 -40.85
N ASP A 404 17.67 -8.55 -41.34
CA ASP A 404 18.17 -8.71 -42.72
C ASP A 404 17.13 -8.27 -43.77
N SER A 405 15.85 -8.27 -43.40
CA SER A 405 14.74 -7.77 -44.24
C SER A 405 14.75 -6.25 -44.40
N ASP A 406 15.21 -5.52 -43.39
CA ASP A 406 15.33 -4.05 -43.43
C ASP A 406 16.60 -3.63 -44.18
N LEU A 407 17.69 -4.39 -44.04
CA LEU A 407 18.90 -4.18 -44.84
C LEU A 407 18.65 -4.48 -46.33
N ALA A 408 17.87 -5.51 -46.64
CA ALA A 408 17.48 -5.82 -48.01
C ALA A 408 16.59 -4.75 -48.63
N ARG A 409 15.64 -4.18 -47.86
CA ARG A 409 14.80 -3.05 -48.31
C ARG A 409 15.59 -1.77 -48.50
N GLU A 410 16.56 -1.50 -47.64
CA GLU A 410 17.44 -0.34 -47.75
C GLU A 410 18.41 -0.47 -48.94
N LEU A 411 19.00 -1.65 -49.16
CA LEU A 411 19.82 -1.93 -50.35
C LEU A 411 19.02 -1.84 -51.64
N GLN A 412 17.78 -2.33 -51.67
CA GLN A 412 16.90 -2.19 -52.83
C GLN A 412 16.52 -0.72 -53.06
N ALA A 413 16.23 0.04 -52.00
CA ALA A 413 15.94 1.46 -52.10
C ALA A 413 17.15 2.30 -52.54
N GLN A 414 18.37 1.90 -52.16
CA GLN A 414 19.61 2.52 -52.62
C GLN A 414 19.87 2.21 -54.11
N PHE A 415 19.66 0.97 -54.55
CA PHE A 415 19.73 0.61 -55.98
C PHE A 415 18.68 1.38 -56.82
N ASP A 416 17.45 1.48 -56.32
CA ASP A 416 16.36 2.19 -56.99
C ASP A 416 16.57 3.72 -57.01
N ALA A 417 17.36 4.26 -56.08
CA ALA A 417 17.74 5.67 -56.03
C ALA A 417 18.93 5.99 -56.96
N GLU A 418 19.92 5.11 -57.05
CA GLU A 418 21.05 5.24 -57.98
C GLU A 418 20.61 5.15 -59.45
N GLU A 419 19.56 4.40 -59.78
CA GLU A 419 18.97 4.38 -61.13
C GLU A 419 18.19 5.67 -61.48
N ARG A 420 17.76 6.46 -60.49
CA ARG A 420 16.99 7.70 -60.72
C ARG A 420 17.81 8.98 -60.78
N ASP A 421 19.08 8.94 -60.36
CA ASP A 421 19.94 10.12 -60.24
C ASP A 421 20.96 10.31 -61.39
N ILE A 422 20.65 9.80 -62.58
CA ILE A 422 21.25 10.30 -63.83
C ILE A 422 20.37 11.43 -64.39
N SER A 423 20.08 12.46 -63.59
CA SER A 423 19.95 13.85 -64.07
C SER A 423 19.66 14.84 -62.94
N ALA A 424 20.45 15.92 -62.92
CA ALA A 424 20.25 17.20 -62.23
C ALA A 424 20.85 17.36 -60.82
N SER A 425 21.96 18.12 -60.82
CA SER A 425 22.65 18.75 -59.70
C SER A 425 21.77 19.72 -58.89
N ALA A 426 21.69 19.54 -57.56
CA ALA A 426 21.37 20.62 -56.63
C ALA A 426 21.94 20.37 -55.22
N VAL A 427 22.67 21.37 -54.72
CA VAL A 427 23.27 21.47 -53.38
C VAL A 427 22.21 21.87 -52.35
N ILE A 428 22.07 21.16 -51.23
CA ILE A 428 21.25 21.55 -50.06
C ILE A 428 21.98 21.18 -48.74
N PRO A 429 21.92 22.03 -47.68
CA PRO A 429 22.85 21.99 -46.55
C PRO A 429 22.39 21.15 -45.35
N ALA A 430 23.32 20.89 -44.44
CA ALA A 430 23.20 20.04 -43.25
C ALA A 430 22.11 20.49 -42.24
N PRO A 431 21.36 19.56 -41.62
CA PRO A 431 20.49 19.89 -40.51
C PRO A 431 21.24 19.86 -39.16
N THR A 432 20.98 20.91 -38.40
CA THR A 432 21.41 21.24 -37.04
C THR A 432 21.04 20.19 -35.98
N SER A 433 21.98 19.96 -35.07
CA SER A 433 21.84 19.14 -33.86
C SER A 433 20.77 19.70 -32.90
N ALA A 434 19.60 19.04 -32.85
CA ALA A 434 18.66 19.20 -31.75
C ALA A 434 19.14 18.32 -30.58
N GLN A 435 19.66 18.96 -29.53
CA GLN A 435 19.97 18.32 -28.25
C GLN A 435 18.67 17.84 -27.59
N ALA A 436 18.33 16.57 -27.79
CA ALA A 436 17.42 15.86 -26.90
C ALA A 436 18.10 15.75 -25.53
N ARG A 437 17.48 16.33 -24.50
CA ARG A 437 17.90 16.17 -23.11
C ARG A 437 17.82 14.69 -22.76
N GLN A 438 18.97 14.01 -22.73
CA GLN A 438 19.11 12.69 -22.12
C GLN A 438 18.78 12.85 -20.62
N SER A 439 17.62 12.36 -20.21
CA SER A 439 17.38 12.01 -18.81
C SER A 439 18.37 10.89 -18.49
N VAL A 440 19.41 11.22 -17.72
CA VAL A 440 20.32 10.24 -17.14
C VAL A 440 19.47 9.35 -16.23
N LEU A 441 19.08 8.18 -16.73
CA LEU A 441 18.63 7.08 -15.89
C LEU A 441 19.86 6.64 -15.11
N SER A 442 19.95 7.07 -13.85
CA SER A 442 20.93 6.59 -12.89
C SER A 442 20.78 5.08 -12.74
N GLU A 443 21.89 4.35 -12.93
CA GLU A 443 21.99 2.91 -12.64
C GLU A 443 21.46 2.62 -11.22
N PRO A 444 20.65 1.56 -11.01
CA PRO A 444 20.31 1.14 -9.66
C PRO A 444 21.56 0.55 -9.02
N THR A 445 22.25 1.36 -8.22
CA THR A 445 23.37 0.91 -7.40
C THR A 445 22.94 -0.29 -6.55
N SER A 446 23.49 -1.46 -6.86
CA SER A 446 23.29 -2.73 -6.17
C SER A 446 24.00 -2.78 -4.80
N ALA A 447 23.90 -1.72 -4.02
CA ALA A 447 24.47 -1.62 -2.68
C ALA A 447 23.46 -2.13 -1.63
N PRO A 448 23.92 -2.74 -0.53
CA PRO A 448 23.05 -3.08 0.59
C PRO A 448 22.34 -1.82 1.11
N LEU A 449 21.04 -1.94 1.38
CA LEU A 449 20.23 -0.82 1.86
C LEU A 449 20.24 -0.84 3.40
N HIS A 450 20.70 0.27 3.99
CA HIS A 450 20.66 0.48 5.43
C HIS A 450 19.79 1.68 5.74
N PHE A 451 18.85 1.54 6.68
CA PHE A 451 17.96 2.62 7.07
C PHE A 451 17.58 2.55 8.54
N GLU A 452 17.22 3.71 9.11
CA GLU A 452 16.58 3.77 10.42
C GLU A 452 15.08 3.50 10.27
N TRP A 453 14.57 2.63 11.14
CA TRP A 453 13.15 2.35 11.27
C TRP A 453 12.67 2.70 12.68
N PHE A 454 11.52 3.35 12.73
CA PHE A 454 10.90 3.87 13.94
C PHE A 454 9.59 3.14 14.19
N TYR A 455 9.34 2.78 15.45
CA TYR A 455 8.15 2.08 15.91
C TYR A 455 7.49 2.84 17.06
N TYR A 456 6.22 3.19 16.88
CA TYR A 456 5.41 3.85 17.89
C TYR A 456 4.23 2.95 18.30
N ASN A 457 4.20 2.55 19.58
CA ASN A 457 3.16 1.65 20.08
C ASN A 457 1.84 2.37 20.44
N GLY A 458 1.84 3.67 20.76
CA GLY A 458 0.64 4.44 21.11
C GLY A 458 -0.08 4.05 22.42
N LEU A 459 0.15 2.85 22.97
CA LEU A 459 -0.58 2.29 24.09
C LEU A 459 -0.07 2.80 25.44
N GLY A 460 -0.96 3.34 26.27
CA GLY A 460 -0.68 3.69 27.66
C GLY A 460 -1.43 4.92 28.14
N SER A 461 -1.00 5.48 29.27
CA SER A 461 -1.61 6.67 29.85
C SER A 461 -0.61 7.83 29.92
N ASN A 462 -1.13 9.05 29.74
CA ASN A 462 -0.42 10.30 30.04
C ASN A 462 -0.18 10.47 31.55
N TYR A 463 -0.93 9.76 32.41
CA TYR A 463 -0.91 9.90 33.86
C TYR A 463 -0.20 8.72 34.53
N CYS A 464 0.74 9.03 35.43
CA CYS A 464 1.69 8.07 36.02
C CYS A 464 1.11 7.11 37.08
N GLN A 465 -0.21 7.04 37.27
CA GLN A 465 -0.77 6.33 38.43
C GLN A 465 -1.23 4.91 38.10
N SER A 466 -0.54 3.97 38.76
CA SER A 466 -0.75 2.52 38.85
C SER A 466 -0.29 1.67 37.65
N ASN A 467 0.91 1.10 37.79
CA ASN A 467 1.50 -0.03 37.05
C ASN A 467 1.70 0.07 35.52
N GLY A 468 1.25 1.14 34.84
CA GLY A 468 0.94 1.11 33.40
C GLY A 468 2.05 1.46 32.41
N ARG A 469 2.08 0.72 31.30
CA ARG A 469 2.84 1.01 30.07
C ARG A 469 2.63 2.46 29.61
N ARG A 470 3.65 3.05 28.99
CA ARG A 470 3.59 4.38 28.37
C ARG A 470 3.74 4.25 26.84
N PRO A 471 3.13 5.17 26.07
CA PRO A 471 3.43 5.28 24.66
C PRO A 471 4.92 5.57 24.46
N GLN A 472 5.57 4.85 23.56
CA GLN A 472 7.00 4.95 23.32
C GLN A 472 7.28 4.90 21.82
N LEU A 473 8.22 5.74 21.40
CA LEU A 473 8.86 5.68 20.11
C LEU A 473 10.22 4.99 20.28
N THR A 474 10.38 3.83 19.67
CA THR A 474 11.64 3.10 19.63
C THR A 474 12.20 3.14 18.20
N LYS A 475 13.53 3.13 18.07
CA LYS A 475 14.17 3.03 16.76
C LYS A 475 15.10 1.82 16.69
N CYS A 476 15.26 1.28 15.49
CA CYS A 476 16.26 0.28 15.16
C CYS A 476 16.91 0.61 13.82
N ARG A 477 18.06 -0.01 13.55
CA ARG A 477 18.70 -0.01 12.24
C ARG A 477 18.35 -1.30 11.52
N VAL A 478 17.86 -1.17 10.29
CA VAL A 478 17.55 -2.30 9.41
C VAL A 478 18.59 -2.34 8.31
N SER A 479 19.15 -3.52 8.06
CA SER A 479 20.09 -3.77 6.97
C SER A 479 19.51 -4.85 6.06
N LEU A 480 19.41 -4.53 4.77
CA LEU A 480 18.94 -5.43 3.74
C LEU A 480 20.12 -5.86 2.88
N ASP A 481 20.32 -7.17 2.81
CA ASP A 481 21.27 -7.75 1.88
C ASP A 481 20.79 -7.54 0.43
N LYS A 482 21.72 -7.64 -0.51
CA LYS A 482 21.43 -7.53 -1.94
C LYS A 482 20.38 -8.57 -2.33
N VAL A 483 19.28 -8.11 -2.91
CA VAL A 483 18.26 -9.01 -3.49
C VAL A 483 18.79 -9.52 -4.82
N ASP A 484 19.00 -10.83 -4.93
CA ASP A 484 19.40 -11.45 -6.19
C ASP A 484 18.29 -11.36 -7.24
N GLU A 485 18.67 -11.11 -8.50
CA GLU A 485 17.73 -11.23 -9.60
C GLU A 485 17.30 -12.69 -9.79
N PHE A 486 15.98 -12.89 -9.87
CA PHE A 486 15.36 -14.21 -9.95
C PHE A 486 14.49 -14.40 -11.20
N LEU A 487 14.57 -13.49 -12.17
CA LEU A 487 13.92 -13.64 -13.47
C LEU A 487 14.40 -14.93 -14.15
N GLY A 488 13.48 -15.67 -14.75
CA GLY A 488 13.78 -16.95 -15.39
C GLY A 488 14.16 -18.11 -14.44
N LYS A 489 14.17 -17.89 -13.11
CA LYS A 489 14.46 -18.94 -12.11
C LYS A 489 13.17 -19.46 -11.48
N SER A 490 13.23 -20.67 -10.94
CA SER A 490 12.10 -21.25 -10.19
C SER A 490 11.84 -20.44 -8.92
N VAL A 491 10.59 -20.05 -8.73
CA VAL A 491 10.13 -19.32 -7.54
C VAL A 491 8.77 -19.89 -7.14
N PRO A 492 8.54 -20.23 -5.86
CA PRO A 492 7.24 -20.72 -5.42
C PRO A 492 6.17 -19.65 -5.65
N ILE A 493 4.93 -20.08 -5.96
CA ILE A 493 3.81 -19.15 -6.17
C ILE A 493 3.52 -18.30 -4.93
N GLU A 494 3.89 -18.79 -3.74
CA GLU A 494 3.83 -18.02 -2.52
C GLU A 494 5.19 -17.97 -1.85
N ASN A 495 5.64 -16.75 -1.55
CA ASN A 495 6.75 -16.53 -0.64
C ASN A 495 6.30 -16.88 0.79
N SER A 496 6.33 -18.17 1.10
CA SER A 496 6.40 -18.62 2.48
C SER A 496 7.76 -18.18 3.00
N GLY A 497 7.84 -16.97 3.56
CA GLY A 497 9.03 -16.55 4.28
C GLY A 497 9.44 -17.66 5.26
N LYS A 498 10.72 -17.84 5.51
CA LYS A 498 11.11 -18.64 6.68
C LYS A 498 10.66 -17.83 7.89
N SER A 499 9.64 -18.29 8.62
CA SER A 499 9.40 -17.73 9.95
C SER A 499 10.70 -17.92 10.73
N GLY A 500 11.20 -16.85 11.37
CA GLY A 500 12.22 -16.97 12.39
C GLY A 500 11.85 -18.11 13.32
N GLY A 501 12.79 -19.01 13.59
CA GLY A 501 12.54 -20.16 14.46
C GLY A 501 11.96 -19.72 15.81
N HIS A 502 11.37 -20.66 16.55
CA HIS A 502 10.84 -20.41 17.89
C HIS A 502 11.78 -19.53 18.74
N GLY A 503 11.33 -18.32 19.09
CA GLY A 503 12.05 -17.37 19.95
C GLY A 503 12.33 -15.98 19.35
N SER A 504 12.06 -15.74 18.07
CA SER A 504 12.16 -14.39 17.49
C SER A 504 11.05 -13.45 18.00
N PRO A 505 11.37 -12.19 18.33
CA PRO A 505 10.37 -11.21 18.77
C PRO A 505 9.27 -10.98 17.71
N PRO A 506 7.99 -10.87 18.10
CA PRO A 506 6.88 -10.72 17.16
C PRO A 506 7.05 -9.57 16.16
N LEU A 507 7.57 -8.42 16.61
CA LEU A 507 7.77 -7.25 15.76
C LEU A 507 8.76 -7.51 14.62
N GLU A 508 9.86 -8.20 14.92
CA GLU A 508 10.85 -8.56 13.89
C GLU A 508 10.28 -9.54 12.88
N GLU A 509 9.45 -10.49 13.33
CA GLU A 509 8.80 -11.43 12.43
C GLU A 509 7.80 -10.75 11.49
N ILE A 510 7.09 -9.73 11.98
CA ILE A 510 6.26 -8.86 11.13
C ILE A 510 7.13 -8.12 10.12
N MET A 511 8.22 -7.48 10.55
CA MET A 511 9.12 -6.75 9.64
C MET A 511 9.69 -7.67 8.56
N LYS A 512 10.03 -8.92 8.90
CA LYS A 512 10.56 -9.91 7.96
C LYS A 512 9.55 -10.42 6.95
N THR A 513 8.24 -10.20 7.14
CA THR A 513 7.26 -10.50 6.07
C THR A 513 7.34 -9.52 4.90
N LYS A 514 7.83 -8.30 5.18
CA LYS A 514 8.13 -7.26 4.18
C LYS A 514 9.58 -7.29 3.70
N TRP A 515 10.52 -7.48 4.63
CA TRP A 515 11.95 -7.55 4.31
C TRP A 515 12.53 -8.92 4.71
N PRO A 516 12.34 -9.95 3.87
CA PRO A 516 12.93 -11.26 4.12
C PRO A 516 14.45 -11.16 4.29
N GLY A 517 14.99 -11.79 5.33
CA GLY A 517 16.43 -11.79 5.60
C GLY A 517 16.98 -10.50 6.23
N ALA A 518 16.14 -9.52 6.54
CA ALA A 518 16.59 -8.29 7.18
C ALA A 518 17.32 -8.55 8.51
N GLN A 519 18.45 -7.88 8.69
CA GLN A 519 19.16 -7.80 9.96
C GLN A 519 18.67 -6.56 10.72
N ILE A 520 18.19 -6.75 11.95
CA ILE A 520 17.56 -5.71 12.76
C ILE A 520 18.40 -5.49 14.02
N ASP A 521 18.94 -4.29 14.18
CA ASP A 521 19.73 -3.87 15.34
C ASP A 521 18.96 -2.81 16.15
N TRP A 522 18.52 -3.18 17.35
CA TRP A 522 17.79 -2.31 18.28
C TRP A 522 18.70 -1.34 19.06
N LEU A 523 19.96 -1.19 18.67
CA LEU A 523 20.89 -0.20 19.22
C LEU A 523 21.06 -0.32 20.74
N GLY A 524 21.04 -1.56 21.25
CA GLY A 524 21.13 -1.88 22.68
C GLY A 524 19.81 -1.78 23.46
N ALA A 525 18.70 -1.40 22.83
CA ALA A 525 17.38 -1.45 23.44
C ALA A 525 16.73 -2.86 23.34
N SER A 526 15.79 -3.15 24.23
CA SER A 526 14.95 -4.36 24.10
C SER A 526 13.95 -4.20 22.97
N VAL A 527 13.63 -5.30 22.28
CA VAL A 527 12.61 -5.29 21.23
C VAL A 527 11.24 -4.89 21.81
N PRO A 528 10.57 -3.88 21.24
CA PRO A 528 9.25 -3.47 21.68
C PRO A 528 8.21 -4.58 21.57
N SER A 529 7.28 -4.59 22.53
CA SER A 529 6.06 -5.39 22.43
C SER A 529 5.13 -4.80 21.36
N VAL A 530 4.46 -5.69 20.63
CA VAL A 530 3.37 -5.32 19.70
C VAL A 530 2.01 -5.27 20.38
N ASP A 531 1.91 -5.83 21.59
CA ASP A 531 0.72 -5.81 22.45
C ASP A 531 0.95 -4.95 23.69
#